data_AF-A0A832IGK9-F1
#
_entry.id   AF-A0A832IGK9-F1
#
_cell.length_a   1.000
_cell.length_b   1.000
_cell.length_c   1.000
_cell.angle_alpha   90.00
_cell.angle_beta   90.00
_cell.angle_gamma   90.00
#
_symmetry.space_group_name_H-M   'P 1'
#
loop_
_entity.id
_entity.type
_entity.pdbx_description
1 polymer ?
#
loop_
_entity_poly.entity_id
_entity_poly.type
_entity_poly.pdbx_seq_one_letter_code
_entity_poly.pdbx_strand_id
1 'polypeptide(L)'
;MKKAFLSLIGLLLFVHAISQTAVTGKTLNNKYDALGEKPALVVGIVIDQMRYDYITRFYSKYSEGGFKRLINEGFSCENANYNYIPTYTAVGHTSIYTGTTPMYHGIISNNWYD
;
A
#
# COMPACT_ATOMS: atom_id res chain seq x y z
N MET A 1 -43.67 26.78 25.37
CA MET A 1 -42.59 25.79 25.13
C MET A 1 -42.84 24.90 23.91
N LYS A 2 -44.05 24.32 23.71
CA LYS A 2 -44.34 23.41 22.57
C LYS A 2 -44.18 24.06 21.17
N LYS A 3 -44.54 25.34 21.01
CA LYS A 3 -44.41 26.06 19.72
C LYS A 3 -42.96 26.36 19.31
N ALA A 4 -42.08 26.62 20.28
CA ALA A 4 -40.65 26.82 20.04
C ALA A 4 -39.95 25.50 19.66
N PHE A 5 -40.41 24.38 20.23
CA PHE A 5 -39.89 23.05 19.92
C PHE A 5 -40.27 22.58 18.51
N LEU A 6 -41.50 22.85 18.05
CA LEU A 6 -41.91 22.57 16.65
C LEU A 6 -41.15 23.43 15.63
N SER A 7 -40.86 24.69 15.96
CA SER A 7 -40.07 25.59 15.10
C SER A 7 -38.62 25.08 14.93
N LEU A 8 -38.02 24.56 16.00
CA LEU A 8 -36.66 24.04 15.99
C LEU A 8 -36.52 22.75 15.15
N ILE A 9 -37.52 21.86 15.21
CA ILE A 9 -37.57 20.64 14.38
C ILE A 9 -37.77 21.01 12.90
N GLY A 10 -38.62 22.00 12.61
CA GLY A 10 -38.79 22.50 11.24
C GLY A 10 -37.51 23.08 10.64
N LEU A 11 -36.72 23.80 11.45
CA LEU A 11 -35.43 24.35 11.03
C LEU A 11 -34.37 23.27 10.78
N LEU A 12 -34.32 22.22 11.61
CA LEU A 12 -33.40 21.08 11.42
C LEU A 12 -33.71 20.27 10.15
N LEU A 13 -34.98 20.14 9.78
CA LEU A 13 -35.39 19.47 8.53
C LEU A 13 -35.09 20.33 7.30
N PHE A 14 -35.17 21.66 7.42
CA PHE A 14 -34.83 22.57 6.32
C PHE A 14 -33.34 22.58 5.99
N VAL A 15 -32.45 22.45 6.99
CA VAL A 15 -31.00 22.35 6.79
C VAL A 15 -30.59 21.06 6.06
N HIS A 16 -31.30 19.95 6.30
CA HIS A 16 -31.05 18.68 5.60
C HIS A 16 -31.42 18.74 4.11
N ALA A 17 -32.43 19.54 3.74
CA ALA A 17 -32.87 19.67 2.35
C ALA A 17 -31.90 20.50 1.50
N ILE A 18 -31.23 21.49 2.08
CA ILE A 18 -30.28 22.36 1.36
C ILE A 18 -28.93 21.65 1.10
N SER A 19 -28.57 20.65 1.92
CA SER A 19 -27.30 19.92 1.78
C SER A 19 -27.24 18.98 0.57
N GLN A 20 -28.35 18.76 -0.16
CA GLN A 20 -28.42 17.79 -1.27
C GLN A 20 -28.40 18.41 -2.67
N THR A 21 -28.29 19.72 -2.80
CA THR A 21 -28.19 20.35 -4.13
C THR A 21 -26.73 20.63 -4.50
N ALA A 22 -26.29 19.97 -5.56
CA ALA A 22 -25.06 20.15 -6.35
C ALA A 22 -23.87 19.21 -6.05
N VAL A 23 -24.08 17.91 -6.22
CA VAL A 23 -23.07 17.06 -6.88
C VAL A 23 -23.55 16.81 -8.30
N THR A 24 -23.36 17.82 -9.16
CA THR A 24 -23.45 17.66 -10.61
C THR A 24 -22.45 16.57 -11.01
N GLY A 25 -22.97 15.51 -11.63
CA GLY A 25 -22.24 14.29 -11.96
C GLY A 25 -20.86 14.57 -12.54
N LYS A 26 -19.84 14.44 -11.69
CA LYS A 26 -18.49 14.16 -12.16
C LYS A 26 -18.59 12.78 -12.76
N THR A 27 -18.57 12.70 -14.10
CA THR A 27 -18.37 11.44 -14.82
C THR A 27 -17.21 10.74 -14.12
N LEU A 28 -17.52 9.70 -13.34
CA LEU A 28 -16.52 8.79 -12.85
C LEU A 28 -16.08 8.07 -14.12
N ASN A 29 -15.09 8.64 -14.82
CA ASN A 29 -14.31 7.89 -15.77
C ASN A 29 -13.89 6.64 -15.00
N ASN A 30 -14.47 5.51 -15.39
CA ASN A 30 -14.23 4.21 -14.82
C ASN A 30 -12.72 3.93 -14.92
N LYS A 31 -11.96 4.38 -13.92
CA LYS A 31 -10.58 3.95 -13.70
C LYS A 31 -10.49 2.47 -13.36
N TYR A 32 -11.65 1.80 -13.25
CA TYR A 32 -11.77 0.39 -12.92
C TYR A 32 -11.70 -0.55 -14.14
N ASP A 33 -11.66 -0.05 -15.38
CA ASP A 33 -11.27 -0.87 -16.54
C ASP A 33 -9.78 -1.28 -16.49
N ALA A 34 -8.99 -0.65 -15.61
CA ALA A 34 -7.60 -1.02 -15.33
C ALA A 34 -7.44 -2.36 -14.59
N LEU A 35 -8.53 -3.01 -14.16
CA LEU A 35 -8.45 -4.34 -13.54
C LEU A 35 -8.13 -5.46 -14.53
N GLY A 36 -8.16 -5.18 -15.84
CA GLY A 36 -7.87 -6.15 -16.91
C GLY A 36 -6.60 -5.88 -17.73
N GLU A 37 -6.04 -4.67 -17.68
CA GLU A 37 -4.85 -4.34 -18.46
C GLU A 37 -3.58 -4.79 -17.74
N LYS A 38 -2.90 -5.77 -18.33
CA LYS A 38 -1.61 -6.24 -17.81
C LYS A 38 -0.58 -5.12 -17.92
N PRO A 39 0.23 -4.86 -16.88
CA PRO A 39 1.29 -3.86 -16.97
C PRO A 39 2.28 -4.27 -18.07
N ALA A 40 2.65 -3.31 -18.93
CA ALA A 40 3.63 -3.54 -19.99
C ALA A 40 5.04 -3.85 -19.44
N LEU A 41 5.33 -3.43 -18.21
CA LEU A 41 6.59 -3.66 -17.53
C LEU A 41 6.35 -3.84 -16.02
N VAL A 42 6.99 -4.86 -15.45
CA VAL A 42 7.10 -5.06 -14.00
C VAL A 42 8.58 -4.97 -13.62
N VAL A 43 8.90 -4.11 -12.66
CA VAL A 43 10.27 -3.93 -12.16
C VAL A 43 10.35 -4.42 -10.73
N GLY A 44 11.12 -5.47 -10.48
CA GLY A 44 11.44 -5.93 -9.13
C GLY A 44 12.75 -5.30 -8.64
N ILE A 45 12.71 -4.66 -7.47
CA ILE A 45 13.88 -4.02 -6.85
C ILE A 45 14.06 -4.62 -5.45
N VAL A 46 15.19 -5.26 -5.22
CA VAL A 46 15.60 -5.76 -3.90
C VAL A 46 16.83 -4.97 -3.47
N ILE A 47 16.72 -4.25 -2.35
CA ILE A 47 17.83 -3.51 -1.77
C ILE A 47 18.46 -4.38 -0.70
N ASP A 48 19.70 -4.83 -0.94
CA ASP A 48 20.38 -5.74 -0.02
C ASP A 48 20.58 -5.07 1.36
N GLN A 49 20.39 -5.89 2.41
CA GLN A 49 20.53 -5.50 3.81
C GLN A 49 19.67 -4.29 4.26
N MET A 50 18.62 -3.94 3.49
CA MET A 50 17.71 -2.85 3.81
C MET A 50 16.74 -3.25 4.91
N ARG A 51 16.87 -2.63 6.09
CA ARG A 51 15.90 -2.78 7.17
C ARG A 51 14.73 -1.81 7.00
N TYR A 52 13.55 -2.22 7.45
CA TYR A 52 12.35 -1.38 7.34
C TYR A 52 12.48 -0.04 8.07
N ASP A 53 13.16 0.00 9.22
CA ASP A 53 13.32 1.23 10.02
C ASP A 53 14.14 2.32 9.31
N TYR A 54 14.92 2.00 8.27
CA TYR A 54 15.62 3.01 7.47
C TYR A 54 14.65 3.87 6.66
N ILE A 55 13.48 3.35 6.32
CA ILE A 55 12.44 4.11 5.62
C ILE A 55 11.92 5.26 6.49
N THR A 56 11.60 4.96 7.75
CA THR A 56 11.05 5.97 8.68
C THR A 56 12.15 6.86 9.26
N ARG A 57 13.31 6.28 9.62
CA ARG A 57 14.43 7.00 10.25
C ARG A 57 15.00 8.12 9.37
N PHE A 58 15.08 7.90 8.06
CA PHE A 58 15.66 8.86 7.12
C PHE A 58 14.61 9.54 6.23
N TYR A 59 13.33 9.43 6.58
CA TYR A 59 12.22 9.90 5.76
C TYR A 59 12.36 11.37 5.33
N SER A 60 12.79 12.24 6.25
CA SER A 60 12.99 13.67 5.99
C SER A 60 14.13 13.97 5.00
N LYS A 61 15.04 13.02 4.77
CA LYS A 61 16.18 13.15 3.86
C LYS A 61 15.90 12.62 2.45
N TYR A 62 14.78 11.92 2.24
CA TYR A 62 14.43 11.40 0.93
C TYR A 62 13.77 12.47 0.03
N SER A 63 14.04 12.38 -1.26
CA SER A 63 13.36 13.16 -2.29
C SER A 63 11.95 12.62 -2.55
N GLU A 64 11.08 13.46 -3.10
CA GLU A 64 9.68 13.12 -3.36
C GLU A 64 9.51 12.00 -4.40
N GLY A 65 10.41 11.90 -5.39
CA GLY A 65 10.30 10.91 -6.48
C GLY A 65 10.78 9.49 -6.16
N GLY A 66 11.32 9.24 -4.97
CA GLY A 66 11.92 7.95 -4.57
C GLY A 66 11.05 7.16 -3.58
N PHE A 67 11.62 6.79 -2.43
CA PHE A 67 10.90 6.04 -1.38
C PHE A 67 9.60 6.71 -0.93
N LYS A 68 9.57 8.05 -0.83
CA LYS A 68 8.36 8.80 -0.47
C LYS A 68 7.20 8.51 -1.41
N ARG A 69 7.45 8.51 -2.72
CA ARG A 69 6.44 8.15 -3.73
C ARG A 69 5.91 6.73 -3.51
N LEU A 70 6.81 5.76 -3.31
CA LEU A 70 6.42 4.35 -3.10
C LEU A 70 5.53 4.17 -1.86
N ILE A 71 5.78 4.93 -0.79
CA ILE A 71 5.01 4.85 0.45
C ILE A 71 3.67 5.59 0.34
N ASN A 72 3.67 6.79 -0.25
CA ASN A 72 2.49 7.66 -0.28
C ASN A 72 1.50 7.32 -1.40
N GLU A 73 1.98 6.80 -2.53
CA GLU A 73 1.17 6.49 -3.71
C GLU A 73 1.03 4.98 -3.97
N GLY A 74 1.81 4.16 -3.26
CA GLY A 74 1.83 2.71 -3.41
C GLY A 74 1.18 1.97 -2.25
N PHE A 75 1.65 0.74 -2.02
CA PHE A 75 1.22 -0.10 -0.90
C PHE A 75 2.45 -0.54 -0.11
N SER A 76 2.42 -0.33 1.22
CA SER A 76 3.52 -0.69 2.12
C SER A 76 3.10 -1.84 3.05
N CYS A 77 3.88 -2.90 3.08
CA CYS A 77 3.70 -4.04 3.98
C CYS A 77 4.66 -3.93 5.17
N GLU A 78 4.24 -3.27 6.25
CA GLU A 78 5.13 -2.95 7.37
C GLU A 78 5.49 -4.16 8.26
N ASN A 79 4.65 -5.20 8.26
CA ASN A 79 4.84 -6.41 9.05
C ASN A 79 5.19 -7.64 8.18
N ALA A 80 6.04 -7.43 7.18
CA ALA A 80 6.58 -8.52 6.35
C ALA A 80 7.86 -9.08 7.01
N ASN A 81 7.86 -10.38 7.32
CA ASN A 81 8.97 -11.06 7.98
C ASN A 81 9.37 -12.31 7.19
N TYR A 82 10.66 -12.67 7.25
CA TYR A 82 11.13 -13.96 6.74
C TYR A 82 10.51 -15.10 7.55
N ASN A 83 9.93 -16.07 6.87
CA ASN A 83 9.36 -17.29 7.46
C ASN A 83 10.35 -18.47 7.41
N TYR A 84 11.63 -18.19 7.19
CA TYR A 84 12.70 -19.19 7.12
C TYR A 84 13.99 -18.64 7.74
N ILE A 85 14.88 -19.58 8.01
CA ILE A 85 16.29 -19.34 8.30
C ILE A 85 17.12 -20.19 7.33
N PRO A 86 18.36 -19.80 6.98
CA PRO A 86 19.05 -18.56 7.34
C PRO A 86 18.70 -17.37 6.42
N THR A 87 18.84 -16.13 6.92
CA THR A 87 18.55 -14.90 6.17
C THR A 87 19.76 -14.42 5.37
N TYR A 88 20.25 -15.26 4.45
CA TYR A 88 21.36 -14.92 3.54
C TYR A 88 20.85 -14.34 2.21
N THR A 89 21.73 -13.63 1.49
CA THR A 89 21.40 -12.95 0.23
C THR A 89 20.84 -13.90 -0.83
N ALA A 90 21.51 -15.02 -1.14
CA ALA A 90 21.08 -15.97 -2.17
C ALA A 90 19.72 -16.60 -1.82
N VAL A 91 19.55 -16.95 -0.55
CA VAL A 91 18.32 -17.53 0.01
C VAL A 91 17.17 -16.52 -0.12
N GLY A 92 17.40 -15.27 0.31
CA GLY A 92 16.47 -14.15 0.22
C GLY A 92 15.97 -13.85 -1.19
N HIS A 93 16.89 -13.69 -2.14
CA HIS A 93 16.54 -13.40 -3.53
C HIS A 93 15.75 -14.55 -4.14
N THR A 94 16.16 -15.80 -3.90
CA THR A 94 15.43 -16.96 -4.43
C THR A 94 14.00 -16.98 -3.89
N SER A 95 13.81 -16.86 -2.57
CA SER A 95 12.47 -16.90 -1.97
C SER A 95 11.54 -15.78 -2.46
N ILE A 96 12.05 -14.56 -2.68
CA ILE A 96 11.27 -13.42 -3.19
C ILE A 96 10.70 -13.72 -4.59
N TYR A 97 11.51 -14.30 -5.49
CA TYR A 97 11.11 -14.51 -6.88
C TYR A 97 10.44 -15.87 -7.14
N THR A 98 10.61 -16.85 -6.26
CA THR A 98 9.94 -18.15 -6.39
C THR A 98 8.66 -18.25 -5.56
N GLY A 99 8.46 -17.37 -4.58
CA GLY A 99 7.32 -17.43 -3.66
C GLY A 99 7.30 -18.66 -2.77
N THR A 100 8.46 -19.28 -2.52
CA THR A 100 8.58 -20.48 -1.67
C THR A 100 9.83 -20.41 -0.79
N THR A 101 9.97 -21.35 0.15
CA THR A 101 11.04 -21.35 1.16
C THR A 101 12.23 -22.21 0.74
N PRO A 102 13.38 -22.12 1.45
CA PRO A 102 14.60 -22.87 1.14
C PRO A 102 14.43 -24.38 1.10
N MET A 103 13.48 -24.91 1.88
CA MET A 103 13.11 -26.32 1.86
C MET A 103 12.63 -26.79 0.48
N TYR A 104 11.97 -25.92 -0.30
CA TYR A 104 11.42 -26.28 -1.60
C TYR A 104 12.34 -25.89 -2.76
N HIS A 105 12.95 -24.71 -2.71
CA HIS A 105 13.81 -24.25 -3.82
C HIS A 105 15.28 -24.68 -3.69
N GLY A 106 15.69 -25.30 -2.58
CA GLY A 106 17.02 -25.92 -2.41
C GLY A 106 18.19 -24.96 -2.15
N ILE A 107 18.04 -23.66 -2.45
CA ILE A 107 19.05 -22.64 -2.10
C ILE A 107 19.02 -22.34 -0.59
N ILE A 108 19.92 -22.99 0.17
CA ILE A 108 19.96 -22.91 1.65
C ILE A 108 21.02 -21.97 2.22
N SER A 109 21.98 -21.54 1.40
CA SER A 109 23.06 -20.64 1.83
C SER A 109 23.66 -19.88 0.64
N ASN A 110 24.55 -18.93 0.90
CA ASN A 110 25.42 -18.40 -0.15
C ASN A 110 26.49 -19.43 -0.57
N ASN A 111 26.89 -20.30 0.35
CA ASN A 111 27.87 -21.36 0.14
C ASN A 111 27.50 -22.57 1.02
N TRP A 112 27.63 -23.78 0.49
CA TRP A 112 27.44 -25.02 1.22
C TRP A 112 28.41 -26.09 0.68
N TYR A 113 28.65 -27.12 1.49
CA TYR A 113 29.41 -28.29 1.07
C TYR A 113 28.52 -29.24 0.28
N ASP A 114 29.10 -29.90 -0.70
CA ASP A 114 28.51 -31.04 -1.42
C ASP A 114 29.16 -32.33 -0.90
#